data_AF-A0A257VT12-F1
#
_entry.id   AF-A0A257VT12-F1
#
_cell.length_a   1.000
_cell.length_b   1.000
_cell.length_c   1.000
_cell.angle_alpha   90.00
_cell.angle_beta   90.00
_cell.angle_gamma   90.00
#
_symmetry.space_group_name_H-M   'P 1'
#
loop_
_entity.id
_entity.type
_entity.pdbx_description
1 polymer ?
#
loop_
_entity_poly.entity_id
_entity_poly.type
_entity_poly.pdbx_seq_one_letter_code
_entity_poly.pdbx_strand_id
1 'polypeptide(L)' 'MARAKLDRIDRRILSDLQSNGRMTNVELAERAGISAPPCLRRVRALERAGIIKGYHA' A
#
# COMPACT_ATOMS: atom_id res chain seq x y z
N MET A 1 11.05 -17.80 3.85
CA MET A 1 10.25 -16.67 3.31
C MET A 1 9.11 -16.38 4.29
N ALA A 2 9.23 -15.34 5.11
CA ALA A 2 8.16 -14.98 6.05
C ALA A 2 6.95 -14.50 5.25
N ARG A 3 5.84 -15.24 5.31
CA ARG A 3 4.58 -14.86 4.70
C ARG A 3 4.04 -13.69 5.53
N ALA A 4 4.38 -12.46 5.14
CA ALA A 4 3.85 -11.27 5.80
C ALA A 4 2.32 -11.40 5.84
N LYS A 5 1.75 -11.35 7.04
CA LYS A 5 0.31 -11.50 7.23
C LYS A 5 -0.37 -10.20 6.78
N LEU A 6 -0.57 -10.09 5.47
CA LEU A 6 -1.25 -8.96 4.84
C LEU A 6 -2.71 -8.93 5.30
N ASP A 7 -3.10 -7.83 5.94
CA ASP A 7 -4.48 -7.61 6.30
C ASP A 7 -5.30 -7.11 5.09
N ARG A 8 -6.60 -6.86 5.32
CA ARG A 8 -7.50 -6.41 4.25
C ARG A 8 -7.10 -5.04 3.69
N ILE A 9 -6.57 -4.16 4.52
CA ILE A 9 -6.16 -2.80 4.13
C ILE A 9 -4.89 -2.88 3.30
N ASP A 10 -3.92 -3.68 3.69
CA ASP A 10 -2.68 -3.86 2.93
C ASP A 10 -2.97 -4.43 1.54
N ARG A 11 -3.90 -5.40 1.43
CA ARG A 11 -4.34 -5.93 0.13
C ARG A 11 -5.02 -4.87 -0.72
N ARG A 12 -5.82 -3.99 -0.10
CA ARG A 12 -6.50 -2.89 -0.81
C ARG A 12 -5.48 -1.88 -1.34
N ILE A 13 -4.54 -1.46 -0.49
CA ILE A 13 -3.41 -0.59 -0.86
C ILE A 13 -2.64 -1.17 -2.05
N LEU A 14 -2.28 -2.45 -2.00
CA LEU A 14 -1.56 -3.11 -3.09
C LEU A 14 -2.41 -3.15 -4.37
N SER A 15 -3.68 -3.49 -4.27
CA SER A 15 -4.61 -3.50 -5.42
C SER A 15 -4.74 -2.13 -6.06
N ASP A 16 -4.86 -1.08 -5.25
CA ASP A 16 -4.98 0.31 -5.72
C ASP A 16 -3.68 0.76 -6.39
N LEU A 17 -2.52 0.54 -5.76
CA LEU A 17 -1.21 0.86 -6.35
C LEU A 17 -0.91 0.07 -7.63
N GLN A 18 -1.33 -1.20 -7.70
CA GLN A 18 -1.19 -2.00 -8.93
C GLN A 18 -2.10 -1.51 -10.05
N SER A 19 -3.27 -0.96 -9.71
CA SER A 19 -4.20 -0.40 -10.69
C SER A 19 -3.76 0.98 -11.18
N ASN A 20 -3.15 1.78 -10.30
CA ASN A 20 -2.57 3.08 -10.64
C ASN A 20 -1.39 3.40 -9.70
N GLY A 21 -0.18 3.15 -10.18
CA GLY A 21 1.06 3.37 -9.42
C GLY A 21 1.41 4.85 -9.20
N ARG A 22 0.66 5.78 -9.79
CA ARG A 22 0.85 7.23 -9.62
C ARG A 22 -0.08 7.85 -8.56
N MET A 23 -0.92 7.04 -7.91
CA MET A 23 -1.80 7.54 -6.84
C MET A 23 -0.99 8.16 -5.70
N THR A 24 -1.44 9.32 -5.26
CA THR A 24 -0.91 9.96 -4.06
C THR A 24 -1.31 9.16 -2.81
N ASN A 25 -0.55 9.32 -1.72
CA ASN A 25 -0.89 8.67 -0.46
C ASN A 25 -2.25 9.10 0.10
N VAL A 26 -2.74 10.29 -0.25
CA VAL A 26 -4.07 10.79 0.17
C VAL A 26 -5.17 10.02 -0.56
N GLU A 27 -5.10 9.95 -1.90
CA GLU A 27 -6.06 9.19 -2.71
C GLU A 27 -6.06 7.70 -2.35
N LEU A 28 -4.88 7.14 -2.11
CA LEU A 28 -4.71 5.76 -1.67
C LEU A 28 -5.39 5.51 -0.31
N ALA A 29 -5.24 6.44 0.63
CA ALA A 29 -5.84 6.33 1.96
C ALA A 29 -7.36 6.41 1.90
N GLU A 30 -7.91 7.33 1.11
CA GLU A 30 -9.35 7.45 0.87
C GLU A 30 -9.93 6.17 0.28
N ARG A 31 -9.29 5.59 -0.75
CA ARG A 31 -9.72 4.32 -1.36
C ARG A 31 -9.57 3.11 -0.43
N ALA A 32 -8.56 3.12 0.43
CA ALA A 32 -8.34 2.09 1.43
C ALA A 32 -9.24 2.24 2.67
N GLY A 33 -9.99 3.34 2.80
CA GLY A 33 -10.90 3.58 3.93
C GLY A 33 -10.19 3.92 5.24
N ILE A 34 -9.01 4.54 5.17
CA ILE A 34 -8.21 4.97 6.33
C ILE A 34 -7.68 6.38 6.15
N SER A 35 -7.15 6.99 7.22
CA SER A 35 -6.50 8.30 7.11
C SER A 35 -5.10 8.20 6.47
N ALA A 36 -4.60 9.32 5.97
CA ALA A 36 -3.30 9.38 5.29
C ALA A 36 -2.09 8.93 6.15
N PRO A 37 -1.99 9.28 7.46
CA PRO A 37 -0.86 8.84 8.30
C PRO A 37 -0.72 7.31 8.48
N PRO A 38 -1.78 6.54 8.82
CA PRO A 38 -1.68 5.08 8.88
C PRO A 38 -1.46 4.44 7.50
N CYS A 39 -1.97 5.05 6.42
CA CYS A 39 -1.73 4.57 5.06
C CYS A 39 -0.23 4.61 4.73
N LEU A 40 0.42 5.74 4.97
CA LEU A 40 1.85 5.91 4.73
C LEU A 40 2.69 4.91 5.53
N ARG A 41 2.34 4.67 6.79
CA ARG A 41 3.05 3.70 7.63
C ARG A 41 2.95 2.28 7.07
N ARG A 42 1.78 1.90 6.55
CA ARG A 42 1.54 0.59 5.92
C ARG A 42 2.32 0.45 4.61
N VAL A 43 2.22 1.43 3.71
CA VAL A 43 2.99 1.46 2.46
C VAL A 43 4.48 1.26 2.75
N ARG A 44 5.05 2.04 3.67
CA ARG A 44 6.46 1.88 4.07
C ARG A 44 6.79 0.52 4.69
N ALA A 45 5.85 -0.10 5.40
CA ALA A 45 6.05 -1.46 5.92
C ALA A 45 6.06 -2.49 4.79
N LEU A 46 5.20 -2.33 3.78
CA LEU A 46 5.16 -3.18 2.59
C LEU A 46 6.42 -3.03 1.72
N GLU A 47 6.94 -1.81 1.59
CA GLU A 47 8.24 -1.54 0.94
C GLU A 47 9.39 -2.20 1.69
N ARG A 48 9.49 -1.97 3.01
CA ARG A 48 10.55 -2.59 3.84
C ARG A 48 10.48 -4.11 3.86
N ALA A 49 9.28 -4.68 3.74
CA ALA A 49 9.08 -6.12 3.63
C ALA A 49 9.43 -6.68 2.23
N GLY A 50 9.80 -5.82 1.26
CA GLY A 50 10.11 -6.20 -0.12
C GLY A 50 8.88 -6.62 -0.93
N ILE A 51 7.68 -6.30 -0.45
CA ILE A 51 6.40 -6.61 -1.11
C ILE A 51 6.15 -5.59 -2.22
N ILE A 52 6.33 -4.31 -1.91
CA ILE A 52 6.40 -3.25 -2.92
C ILE A 52 7.86 -3.14 -3.35
N LYS A 53 8.13 -3.48 -4.61
CA LYS A 53 9.50 -3.48 -5.18
C LYS A 53 9.85 -2.20 -5.93
N GLY A 54 8.85 -1.42 -6.28
CA GLY A 54 8.98 -0.20 -7.08
C GLY A 54 7.62 0.26 -7.56
N TYR A 55 7.56 1.52 -7.95
CA TYR A 55 6.39 2.14 -8.56
C TYR A 55 6.65 2.19 -10.06
N HIS A 56 5.90 1.42 -10.83
CA HIS A 56 5.97 1.43 -12.29
C HIS A 56 4.68 2.00 -12.87
N ALA A 57 4.80 2.68 -14.01
CA ALA A 57 3.70 3.20 -14.80
C ALA A 57 3.59 2.43 -16.11
#